data_AF-E3MFV6-F1
#
_entry.id   AF-E3MFV6-F1
#
_cell.length_a   1.000
_cell.length_b   1.000
_cell.length_c   1.000
_cell.angle_alpha   90.00
_cell.angle_beta   90.00
_cell.angle_gamma   90.00
#
_symmetry.space_group_name_H-M   'P 1'
#
loop_
_entity.id
_entity.type
_entity.pdbx_description
1 polymer ?
#
loop_
_entity_poly.entity_id
_entity_poly.type
_entity_poly.pdbx_seq_one_letter_code
_entity_poly.pdbx_strand_id
1 'polypeptide(L)'
;MTAYGHMPGEAIECLSIAVELHKQEVIDAHGQLTIRVGFKIGGGIDQDPSKAPFKYPDAGVYITNVEPGSPAEAAGLRKHDKILQNILKTKPCR
;
A
#
# COMPACT_ATOMS: atom_id res chain seq x y z
N MET A 1 7.35 10.84 20.25
CA MET A 1 6.78 9.86 19.30
C MET A 1 5.92 10.62 18.31
N THR A 2 6.28 10.61 17.02
CA THR A 2 5.42 11.16 15.97
C THR A 2 4.30 10.17 15.71
N ALA A 3 3.06 10.63 15.51
CA ALA A 3 1.89 9.77 15.25
C ALA A 3 2.04 8.78 14.06
N TYR A 4 3.08 8.95 13.24
CA TYR A 4 3.34 8.19 12.01
C TYR A 4 4.55 7.26 12.08
N GLY A 5 5.40 7.40 13.12
CA GLY A 5 6.60 6.59 13.31
C GLY A 5 6.36 5.54 14.39
N HIS A 6 6.56 4.27 14.07
CA HIS A 6 6.37 3.16 15.01
C HIS A 6 7.66 2.37 15.16
N MET A 7 7.92 1.90 16.39
CA MET A 7 9.02 0.99 16.66
C MET A 7 8.60 -0.43 16.26
N PRO A 8 9.40 -1.12 15.42
CA PRO A 8 9.12 -2.51 15.07
C PRO A 8 9.01 -3.39 16.32
N GLY A 9 7.96 -4.22 16.38
CA GLY A 9 7.70 -5.12 17.50
C GLY A 9 6.85 -4.52 18.63
N GLU A 10 6.62 -3.21 18.64
CA GLU A 10 5.68 -2.57 19.57
C GLU A 10 4.25 -2.57 19.03
N ALA A 11 3.27 -2.50 19.96
CA ALA A 11 1.87 -2.34 19.58
C ALA A 11 1.66 -0.98 18.88
N ILE A 12 0.90 -0.99 17.78
CA ILE A 12 0.54 0.22 17.06
C ILE A 12 -0.76 0.77 17.62
N GLU A 13 -0.72 2.02 18.11
CA GLU A 13 -1.90 2.83 18.42
C GLU A 13 -2.01 3.97 17.40
N CYS A 14 -2.97 3.89 16.49
CA CYS A 14 -3.22 4.92 15.50
C CYS A 14 -4.67 4.90 14.99
N LEU A 15 -5.10 6.00 14.36
CA LEU A 15 -6.32 6.03 13.56
C LEU A 15 -6.03 5.41 12.18
N SER A 16 -6.84 4.44 11.78
CA SER A 16 -6.70 3.75 10.50
C SER A 16 -8.00 3.79 9.70
N ILE A 17 -7.87 3.71 8.38
CA ILE A 17 -8.98 3.63 7.44
C ILE A 17 -8.89 2.26 6.76
N ALA A 18 -9.98 1.50 6.80
CA ALA A 18 -10.10 0.29 6.01
C ALA A 18 -10.43 0.65 4.57
N VAL A 19 -9.54 0.28 3.64
CA VAL A 19 -9.72 0.51 2.20
C VAL A 19 -9.89 -0.83 1.49
N GLU A 20 -10.99 -0.99 0.76
CA GLU A 20 -11.26 -2.18 -0.04
C GLU A 20 -10.85 -1.95 -1.49
N LEU A 21 -9.98 -2.82 -2.00
CA LEU A 21 -9.48 -2.73 -3.38
C LEU A 21 -10.06 -3.84 -4.24
N HIS A 22 -10.61 -3.43 -5.38
CA HIS A 22 -11.15 -4.33 -6.38
C HIS A 22 -10.09 -4.57 -7.45
N LYS A 23 -9.63 -5.81 -7.56
CA LYS A 23 -8.66 -6.19 -8.58
C LYS A 23 -9.26 -6.05 -9.98
N GLN A 24 -8.48 -5.51 -10.90
CA GLN A 24 -8.85 -5.33 -12.30
C GLN A 24 -7.93 -6.15 -13.21
N GLU A 25 -8.54 -6.80 -14.20
CA GLU A 25 -7.83 -7.46 -15.29
C GLU A 25 -7.36 -6.44 -16.32
N VAL A 26 -6.07 -6.49 -16.66
CA VAL A 26 -5.43 -5.57 -17.60
C VAL A 26 -4.45 -6.35 -18.48
N ILE A 27 -4.49 -6.09 -19.80
CA ILE A 27 -3.49 -6.59 -20.74
C ILE A 27 -2.26 -5.68 -20.66
N ASP A 28 -1.11 -6.25 -20.33
CA ASP A 28 0.14 -5.51 -20.25
C ASP A 28 0.74 -5.20 -21.64
N ALA A 29 1.88 -4.51 -21.66
CA ALA A 29 2.57 -4.14 -22.90
C ALA A 29 3.07 -5.34 -23.73
N HIS A 30 3.11 -6.55 -23.13
CA HIS A 30 3.52 -7.79 -23.78
C HIS A 30 2.32 -8.64 -24.22
N GLY A 31 1.09 -8.14 -24.07
CA GLY A 31 -0.13 -8.86 -24.41
C GLY A 31 -0.55 -9.89 -23.36
N GLN A 32 0.03 -9.89 -22.16
CA GLN A 32 -0.31 -10.84 -21.10
C GLN A 32 -1.42 -10.28 -20.19
N LEU A 33 -2.33 -11.16 -19.79
CA LEU A 33 -3.35 -10.84 -18.80
C LEU A 33 -2.70 -10.72 -17.41
N THR A 34 -2.84 -9.55 -16.81
CA THR A 34 -2.36 -9.25 -15.46
C THR A 34 -3.52 -8.79 -14.58
N ILE A 35 -3.42 -9.01 -13.28
CA ILE A 35 -4.40 -8.56 -12.31
C ILE A 35 -3.76 -7.50 -11.42
N ARG A 36 -4.28 -6.28 -11.47
CA ARG A 36 -3.71 -5.13 -10.76
C ARG A 36 -4.76 -4.22 -10.14
N VAL A 37 -4.30 -3.37 -9.24
CA VAL A 37 -5.11 -2.35 -8.55
C VAL A 37 -4.57 -0.94 -8.77
N GLY A 38 -3.35 -0.79 -9.32
CA GLY A 38 -2.80 0.49 -9.77
C GLY A 38 -2.20 1.36 -8.67
N PHE A 39 -1.44 0.77 -7.74
CA PHE A 39 -0.55 1.53 -6.85
C PHE A 39 0.79 0.82 -6.70
N LYS A 40 1.80 1.54 -6.22
CA LYS A 40 3.14 1.02 -5.93
C LYS A 40 3.48 1.22 -4.47
N ILE A 41 4.25 0.30 -3.90
CA ILE A 41 4.74 0.36 -2.52
C ILE A 41 6.25 0.58 -2.47
N GLY A 42 6.74 1.02 -1.32
CA GLY A 42 8.15 1.07 -0.97
C GLY A 42 8.34 1.05 0.54
N GLY A 43 9.58 0.86 0.99
CA GLY A 43 9.93 0.64 2.39
C GLY A 43 10.09 -0.85 2.71
N GLY A 44 10.05 -1.20 4.00
CA GLY A 44 10.41 -2.53 4.49
C GLY A 44 11.62 -2.50 5.43
N ILE A 45 11.71 -3.50 6.31
CA ILE A 45 12.73 -3.60 7.37
C ILE A 45 14.17 -3.74 6.85
N ASP A 46 14.31 -4.19 5.61
CA ASP A 46 15.56 -4.41 4.89
C ASP A 46 15.98 -3.20 4.05
N GLN A 47 15.18 -2.12 4.07
CA GLN A 47 15.43 -0.90 3.33
C GLN A 47 15.85 0.24 4.27
N ASP A 48 16.68 1.16 3.77
CA ASP A 48 17.04 2.39 4.48
C ASP A 48 16.03 3.50 4.14
N PRO A 49 15.17 3.92 5.09
CA PRO A 49 14.14 4.94 4.83
C PRO A 49 14.72 6.30 4.41
N SER A 50 15.98 6.58 4.76
CA SER A 50 16.66 7.83 4.41
C SER A 50 17.08 7.89 2.94
N LYS A 51 17.16 6.73 2.26
CA LYS A 51 17.49 6.61 0.84
C LYS A 51 16.27 6.64 -0.08
N ALA A 52 15.06 6.57 0.47
CA ALA A 52 13.86 6.73 -0.32
C ALA A 52 13.77 8.17 -0.88
N PRO A 53 13.27 8.38 -2.12
CA PRO A 53 13.11 9.72 -2.69
C PRO A 53 12.26 10.65 -1.81
N PHE A 54 11.35 10.06 -1.02
CA PHE A 54 10.60 10.72 0.03
C PHE A 54 11.02 10.09 1.36
N LYS A 55 11.48 10.91 2.30
CA LYS A 55 11.91 10.43 3.61
C LYS A 55 10.69 9.99 4.42
N TYR A 56 10.66 8.71 4.78
CA TYR A 56 9.66 8.15 5.66
C TYR A 56 10.17 8.09 7.11
N PRO A 57 9.28 8.18 8.11
CA PRO A 57 9.69 8.24 9.51
C PRO A 57 10.21 6.91 10.05
N ASP A 58 9.95 5.79 9.37
CA ASP A 58 10.37 4.45 9.77
C ASP A 58 10.46 3.48 8.58
N ALA A 59 10.77 2.22 8.88
CA ALA A 59 10.89 1.13 7.93
C ALA A 59 9.54 0.48 7.52
N GLY A 60 8.42 1.17 7.73
CA GLY A 60 7.10 0.73 7.32
C GLY A 60 6.94 0.61 5.79
N VAL A 61 5.79 0.10 5.36
CA VAL A 61 5.43 0.01 3.93
C VAL A 61 4.52 1.18 3.56
N TYR A 62 4.93 1.94 2.55
CA TYR A 62 4.26 3.18 2.14
C TYR A 62 3.86 3.14 0.67
N ILE A 63 2.76 3.81 0.34
CA ILE A 63 2.35 4.02 -1.05
C ILE A 63 3.25 5.08 -1.69
N THR A 64 3.98 4.69 -2.71
CA THR A 64 4.92 5.57 -3.44
C THR A 64 4.29 6.20 -4.68
N ASN A 65 3.28 5.54 -5.25
CA ASN A 65 2.55 6.01 -6.42
C ASN A 65 1.13 5.44 -6.46
N VAL A 66 0.17 6.24 -6.92
CA VAL A 66 -1.19 5.80 -7.27
C VAL A 66 -1.42 6.16 -8.73
N GLU A 67 -1.88 5.20 -9.53
CA GLU A 67 -2.12 5.38 -10.96
C GLU A 67 -3.48 6.08 -11.17
N PRO A 68 -3.55 7.13 -12.01
CA PRO A 68 -4.82 7.78 -12.34
C PRO A 68 -5.81 6.81 -13.00
N GLY A 69 -7.09 6.90 -12.62
CA GLY A 69 -8.17 6.04 -13.10
C GLY A 69 -8.10 4.59 -12.60
N SER A 70 -7.20 4.28 -11.67
CA SER A 70 -7.04 2.93 -11.14
C SER A 70 -8.05 2.59 -10.03
N PRO A 71 -8.26 1.30 -9.73
CA PRO A 71 -9.03 0.89 -8.56
C PRO A 71 -8.50 1.46 -7.24
N ALA A 72 -7.19 1.66 -7.11
CA ALA A 72 -6.59 2.27 -5.93
C ALA A 72 -6.98 3.74 -5.76
N GLU A 73 -6.96 4.52 -6.85
CA GLU A 73 -7.42 5.92 -6.82
C GLU A 73 -8.91 6.00 -6.49
N ALA A 74 -9.73 5.17 -7.12
CA ALA A 74 -11.18 5.12 -6.89
C ALA A 74 -11.52 4.74 -5.44
N ALA A 75 -10.71 3.90 -4.80
CA ALA A 75 -10.85 3.52 -3.39
C ALA A 75 -10.32 4.59 -2.41
N GLY A 76 -9.74 5.67 -2.93
CA GLY A 76 -9.27 6.81 -2.14
C GLY A 76 -7.87 6.64 -1.53
N LEU A 77 -7.08 5.67 -2.01
CA LEU A 77 -5.67 5.58 -1.61
C LEU A 77 -4.88 6.79 -2.09
N ARG A 78 -3.95 7.24 -1.25
CA ARG A 78 -3.10 8.40 -1.53
C ARG A 78 -1.63 8.02 -1.42
N LYS A 79 -0.82 8.76 -2.16
CA LYS A 79 0.63 8.73 -1.98
C LYS A 79 0.96 9.12 -0.54
N HIS A 80 1.92 8.42 0.05
CA HIS A 80 2.36 8.52 1.44
C HIS A 80 1.45 7.87 2.49
N ASP A 81 0.35 7.24 2.09
CA ASP A 81 -0.38 6.37 3.01
C ASP A 81 0.52 5.21 3.46
N LYS A 82 0.47 4.91 4.77
CA LYS A 82 1.17 3.79 5.38
C LYS A 82 0.25 2.58 5.43
N ILE A 83 0.69 1.47 4.86
CA ILE A 83 -0.05 0.21 4.88
C ILE A 83 0.24 -0.47 6.22
N LEU A 84 -0.80 -0.62 7.03
CA LEU A 84 -0.71 -1.28 8.33
C LEU A 84 -0.98 -2.79 8.23
N GLN A 85 -1.91 -3.18 7.35
CA GLN A 85 -2.31 -4.57 7.18
C GLN A 85 -2.83 -4.79 5.75
N ASN A 86 -2.55 -5.96 5.20
CA ASN A 86 -3.17 -6.45 3.97
C ASN A 86 -3.98 -7.71 4.32
N ILE A 87 -5.27 -7.70 3.97
CA ILE A 87 -6.19 -8.81 4.23
C ILE A 87 -6.86 -9.20 2.93
N LEU A 88 -6.77 -10.47 2.56
CA LEU A 88 -7.53 -11.02 1.44
C LEU A 88 -8.91 -11.45 1.93
N LYS A 89 -9.96 -10.80 1.44
CA LYS A 89 -11.33 -11.30 1.60
C LYS A 89 -11.54 -12.46 0.62
N THR A 90 -11.49 -13.70 1.11
CA THR A 90 -11.94 -14.85 0.31
C THR A 90 -13.45 -14.81 0.20
N LYS A 91 -14.00 -15.03 -1.00
CA LYS A 91 -15.44 -15.28 -1.13
C LYS A 91 -15.75 -16.55 -0.31
N PRO A 92 -16.81 -16.58 0.52
CA PRO A 92 -17.22 -17.82 1.15
C PRO A 92 -17.49 -18.85 0.05
N CYS A 93 -16.93 -20.05 0.18
CA CYS A 93 -17.32 -21.19 -0.66
C CYS A 93 -18.84 -21.34 -0.54
N ARG A 94 -19.54 -21.30 -1.67
CA ARG A 94 -20.97 -21.67 -1.74
C ARG A 94 -21.13 -23.16 -1.63
#